data_AF-A0A5B2UJK7-F1
#
_entry.id   AF-A0A5B2UJK7-F1
#
_cell.length_a   1.000
_cell.length_b   1.000
_cell.length_c   1.000
_cell.angle_alpha   90.00
_cell.angle_beta   90.00
_cell.angle_gamma   90.00
#
_symmetry.space_group_name_H-M   'P 1'
#
loop_
_entity.id
_entity.type
_entity.pdbx_description
1 polymer ?
#
loop_
_entity_poly.entity_id
_entity_poly.type
_entity_poly.pdbx_seq_one_letter_code
_entity_poly.pdbx_strand_id
1 'polypeptide(L)'
;MAGGLDTRGGMDGFAQGFGLVTNLMAQKDQRELQRAHLEQQAEDRQYGRDIQQQEMGLRKDDLAYRRETDQRNYTDTQDQRAYLRQRDADNAERQDRQFRANQGLQAASLRQSAARMEREDQRFDMQQQQFNRQVQQQDKDRQQQQDTLTAKSAYAKIQAGVDLDENDLEVFKRNPWMDPRHVLSPHMQADVETAGKVFTGQLNSNAPVALDAVNRVFGPEIQKGGGGQKRIVQVMPGQTKGTVVFELEVTGEDGKKYNAPMTKNRGTANDADDDVLEIPIEKLVDRVSGYKLLSGVFNTPENRQAAQRYGQQMGLAAPDTTSKPLAAPIQKAEDKDLEAIAAASTMNDQLARIGDQISTGKLNLGPVNNKLAAARNMLGASNEASRNYGSLSSTLEQLRNASLRLNAGVQTDGDAQRAWNELITNINDPALVQQRLTEIMALNEKAMQLKTNMIQQRRHNARVEPLDIGTVIPQTDQQPGLKMPRAEAAPRQQQSAAPRIATDDDYNRLPSGTVFIDPNGKQRVKP
;
A
#
# COMPACT_ATOMS: atom_id res chain seq x y z
N MET A 1 75.11 149.96 -91.49
CA MET A 1 74.87 150.72 -92.73
C MET A 1 75.48 149.96 -93.90
N ALA A 2 74.82 149.96 -95.05
CA ALA A 2 75.18 149.35 -96.34
C ALA A 2 76.52 149.88 -96.91
N GLY A 3 77.16 149.35 -97.96
CA GLY A 3 76.92 148.28 -98.96
C GLY A 3 77.87 148.47 -100.18
N GLY A 4 77.89 147.53 -101.15
CA GLY A 4 78.26 147.79 -102.57
C GLY A 4 79.33 146.91 -103.28
N LEU A 5 78.88 146.09 -104.27
CA LEU A 5 79.36 145.74 -105.67
C LEU A 5 80.86 145.75 -106.05
N ASP A 6 81.41 145.11 -107.12
CA ASP A 6 81.25 143.94 -108.01
C ASP A 6 82.41 144.00 -109.07
N THR A 7 82.68 142.93 -109.83
CA THR A 7 83.20 142.83 -111.25
C THR A 7 84.31 141.80 -111.60
N ARG A 8 83.89 140.72 -112.31
CA ARG A 8 84.23 140.19 -113.67
C ARG A 8 85.64 139.85 -114.23
N GLY A 9 85.68 138.69 -114.92
CA GLY A 9 86.28 138.39 -116.27
C GLY A 9 87.43 137.34 -116.29
N GLY A 10 87.59 136.34 -117.19
CA GLY A 10 86.90 135.76 -118.37
C GLY A 10 87.83 134.75 -119.15
N MET A 11 87.26 133.88 -120.02
CA MET A 11 87.80 132.85 -121.00
C MET A 11 87.57 131.35 -120.61
N ASP A 12 86.60 130.62 -121.21
CA ASP A 12 86.56 129.82 -122.50
C ASP A 12 87.32 128.47 -122.42
N GLY A 13 86.89 127.27 -122.87
CA GLY A 13 85.75 126.67 -123.60
C GLY A 13 86.08 125.17 -123.90
N PHE A 14 85.11 124.35 -124.37
CA PHE A 14 85.30 123.05 -125.09
C PHE A 14 85.14 121.62 -124.45
N ALA A 15 84.44 121.37 -123.33
CA ALA A 15 84.26 119.98 -122.83
C ALA A 15 82.88 119.59 -122.26
N GLN A 16 81.78 119.89 -122.96
CA GLN A 16 80.42 119.43 -122.60
C GLN A 16 79.92 118.37 -123.58
N GLY A 17 79.82 117.09 -123.15
CA GLY A 17 79.23 116.02 -123.98
C GLY A 17 79.07 114.63 -123.35
N PHE A 18 79.87 114.22 -122.35
CA PHE A 18 79.89 112.82 -121.86
C PHE A 18 79.24 112.57 -120.48
N GLY A 19 78.67 113.58 -119.82
CA GLY A 19 78.25 113.47 -118.40
C GLY A 19 76.84 112.93 -118.11
N LEU A 20 75.99 112.71 -119.11
CA LEU A 20 74.54 112.46 -118.89
C LEU A 20 74.10 110.99 -119.02
N VAL A 21 74.87 110.12 -119.68
CA VAL A 21 74.48 108.69 -119.90
C VAL A 21 74.88 107.80 -118.72
N THR A 22 75.95 108.13 -118.01
CA THR A 22 76.51 107.29 -116.92
C THR A 22 75.63 107.26 -115.66
N ASN A 23 74.86 108.33 -115.38
CA ASN A 23 74.01 108.41 -114.19
C ASN A 23 72.69 107.63 -114.31
N LEU A 24 72.20 107.35 -115.52
CA LEU A 24 70.93 106.64 -115.69
C LEU A 24 71.09 105.12 -115.54
N MET A 25 72.28 104.58 -115.87
CA MET A 25 72.52 103.12 -115.87
C MET A 25 72.77 102.58 -114.45
N ALA A 26 73.49 103.33 -113.61
CA ALA A 26 73.72 102.96 -112.21
C ALA A 26 72.42 102.88 -111.37
N GLN A 27 71.37 103.63 -111.75
CA GLN A 27 70.10 103.64 -111.03
C GLN A 27 69.22 102.41 -111.32
N LYS A 28 69.47 101.69 -112.42
CA LYS A 28 68.66 100.53 -112.82
C LYS A 28 69.10 99.25 -112.10
N ASP A 29 70.41 99.02 -112.00
CA ASP A 29 70.97 97.82 -111.36
C ASP A 29 70.65 97.75 -109.84
N GLN A 30 70.56 98.91 -109.18
CA GLN A 30 70.27 98.96 -107.74
C GLN A 30 68.84 98.50 -107.40
N ARG A 31 67.88 98.62 -108.34
CA ARG A 31 66.49 98.18 -108.11
C ARG A 31 66.30 96.68 -108.32
N GLU A 32 67.06 96.04 -109.21
CA GLU A 32 66.94 94.59 -109.45
C GLU A 32 67.45 93.79 -108.25
N LEU A 33 68.56 94.21 -107.64
CA LEU A 33 69.09 93.58 -106.43
C LEU A 33 68.11 93.65 -105.24
N GLN A 34 67.37 94.75 -105.09
CA GLN A 34 66.35 94.86 -104.04
C GLN A 34 65.17 93.90 -104.25
N ARG A 35 64.77 93.65 -105.50
CA ARG A 35 63.67 92.71 -105.79
C ARG A 35 64.08 91.27 -105.51
N ALA A 36 65.26 90.86 -105.95
CA ALA A 36 65.77 89.51 -105.72
C ALA A 36 65.86 89.18 -104.21
N HIS A 37 66.25 90.16 -103.39
CA HIS A 37 66.37 89.94 -101.94
C HIS A 37 65.01 89.83 -101.24
N LEU A 38 63.97 90.51 -101.74
CA LEU A 38 62.61 90.42 -101.20
C LEU A 38 61.93 89.09 -101.52
N GLU A 39 62.16 88.52 -102.70
CA GLU A 39 61.62 87.19 -103.07
C GLU A 39 62.23 86.08 -102.22
N GLN A 40 63.55 86.10 -102.03
CA GLN A 40 64.24 85.10 -101.22
C GLN A 40 63.75 85.10 -99.76
N GLN A 41 63.46 86.28 -99.21
CA GLN A 41 62.95 86.43 -97.84
C GLN A 41 61.47 86.00 -97.68
N ALA A 42 60.72 85.91 -98.78
CA ALA A 42 59.34 85.43 -98.79
C ALA A 42 59.28 83.89 -98.81
N GLU A 43 60.14 83.24 -99.61
CA GLU A 43 60.24 81.78 -99.69
C GLU A 43 60.65 81.16 -98.34
N ASP A 44 61.65 81.72 -97.67
CA ASP A 44 62.10 81.23 -96.36
C ASP A 44 60.99 81.28 -95.28
N ARG A 45 60.13 82.30 -95.33
CA ARG A 45 58.98 82.42 -94.42
C ARG A 45 57.88 81.41 -94.72
N GLN A 46 57.76 80.96 -95.96
CA GLN A 46 56.78 79.96 -96.35
C GLN A 46 57.26 78.57 -95.94
N TYR A 47 58.54 78.26 -96.19
CA TYR A 47 59.16 76.99 -95.79
C TYR A 47 59.13 76.76 -94.26
N GLY A 48 59.38 77.81 -93.47
CA GLY A 48 59.29 77.73 -92.02
C GLY A 48 57.88 77.45 -91.47
N ARG A 49 56.82 77.85 -92.17
CA ARG A 49 55.43 77.59 -91.75
C ARG A 49 54.99 76.16 -92.01
N ASP A 50 55.44 75.56 -93.11
CA ASP A 50 55.06 74.19 -93.47
C ASP A 50 55.69 73.17 -92.50
N ILE A 51 56.94 73.41 -92.07
CA ILE A 51 57.61 72.57 -91.05
C ILE A 51 56.84 72.60 -89.72
N GLN A 52 56.40 73.78 -89.26
CA GLN A 52 55.64 73.90 -88.01
C GLN A 52 54.29 73.16 -88.06
N GLN A 53 53.60 73.15 -89.21
CA GLN A 53 52.34 72.42 -89.34
C GLN A 53 52.56 70.91 -89.29
N GLN A 54 53.62 70.40 -89.91
CA GLN A 54 53.96 68.98 -89.88
C GLN A 54 54.31 68.49 -88.46
N GLU A 55 55.12 69.26 -87.71
CA GLU A 55 55.47 68.92 -86.33
C GLU A 55 54.24 68.91 -85.40
N MET A 56 53.30 69.83 -85.61
CA MET A 56 52.04 69.89 -84.84
C MET A 56 51.12 68.71 -85.12
N GLY A 57 51.11 68.18 -86.35
CA GLY A 57 50.37 66.97 -86.72
C GLY A 57 50.90 65.74 -85.98
N LEU A 58 52.21 65.49 -86.06
CA LEU A 58 52.87 64.33 -85.43
C LEU A 58 52.67 64.29 -83.90
N ARG A 59 52.72 65.45 -83.23
CA ARG A 59 52.49 65.53 -81.77
C ARG A 59 51.07 65.15 -81.35
N LYS A 60 50.06 65.41 -82.20
CA LYS A 60 48.67 65.07 -81.89
C LYS A 60 48.44 63.56 -81.95
N ASP A 61 49.05 62.90 -82.92
CA ASP A 61 48.90 61.45 -83.09
C ASP A 61 49.58 60.69 -81.94
N ASP A 62 50.77 61.12 -81.51
CA ASP A 62 51.46 60.56 -80.34
C ASP A 62 50.65 60.69 -79.04
N LEU A 63 49.96 61.82 -78.85
CA LEU A 63 49.10 62.07 -77.69
C LEU A 63 47.84 61.20 -77.68
N ALA A 64 47.26 60.94 -78.86
CA ALA A 64 46.10 60.06 -78.99
C ALA A 64 46.46 58.61 -78.66
N TYR A 65 47.58 58.12 -79.20
CA TYR A 65 48.05 56.76 -78.97
C TYR A 65 48.32 56.48 -77.48
N ARG A 66 49.01 57.39 -76.77
CA ARG A 66 49.26 57.25 -75.33
C ARG A 66 47.96 57.14 -74.51
N ARG A 67 46.96 57.96 -74.81
CA ARG A 67 45.69 57.98 -74.08
C ARG A 67 44.91 56.66 -74.19
N GLU A 68 44.87 56.06 -75.37
CA GLU A 68 44.21 54.75 -75.57
C GLU A 68 44.94 53.61 -74.85
N THR A 69 46.25 53.71 -74.74
CA THR A 69 47.07 52.67 -74.09
C THR A 69 46.87 52.72 -72.57
N ASP A 70 46.84 53.92 -72.00
CA ASP A 70 46.57 54.14 -70.57
C ASP A 70 45.15 53.69 -70.19
N GLN A 71 44.15 53.92 -71.04
CA GLN A 71 42.78 53.47 -70.78
C GLN A 71 42.67 51.94 -70.75
N ARG A 72 43.29 51.23 -71.71
CA ARG A 72 43.30 49.76 -71.74
C ARG A 72 44.01 49.16 -70.52
N ASN A 73 45.15 49.73 -70.15
CA ASN A 73 45.87 49.29 -68.95
C ASN A 73 45.04 49.51 -67.67
N TYR A 74 44.27 50.61 -67.60
CA TYR A 74 43.40 50.88 -66.47
C TYR A 74 42.24 49.88 -66.37
N THR A 75 41.59 49.54 -67.48
CA THR A 75 40.48 48.56 -67.50
C THR A 75 40.96 47.15 -67.15
N ASP A 76 42.07 46.68 -67.73
CA ASP A 76 42.61 45.35 -67.42
C ASP A 76 43.00 45.21 -65.94
N THR A 77 43.52 46.29 -65.35
CA THR A 77 43.87 46.32 -63.92
C THR A 77 42.63 46.27 -63.02
N GLN A 78 41.52 46.89 -63.42
CA GLN A 78 40.27 46.82 -62.67
C GLN A 78 39.65 45.42 -62.69
N ASP A 79 39.63 44.78 -63.87
CA ASP A 79 39.05 43.46 -64.03
C ASP A 79 39.84 42.39 -63.26
N GLN A 80 41.18 42.47 -63.27
CA GLN A 80 42.01 41.58 -62.45
C GLN A 80 41.74 41.76 -60.95
N ARG A 81 41.55 43.00 -60.47
CA ARG A 81 41.20 43.27 -59.07
C ARG A 81 39.80 42.77 -58.71
N ALA A 82 38.85 42.83 -59.64
CA ALA A 82 37.51 42.29 -59.42
C ALA A 82 37.55 40.76 -59.30
N TYR A 83 38.25 40.09 -60.20
CA TYR A 83 38.44 38.63 -60.17
C TYR A 83 39.11 38.15 -58.88
N LEU A 84 40.19 38.81 -58.44
CA LEU A 84 40.89 38.45 -57.20
C LEU A 84 39.99 38.61 -55.97
N ARG A 85 39.23 39.72 -55.89
CA ARG A 85 38.28 39.93 -54.78
C ARG A 85 37.19 38.87 -54.74
N GLN A 86 36.65 38.49 -55.91
CA GLN A 86 35.63 37.45 -55.98
C GLN A 86 36.19 36.08 -55.56
N ARG A 87 37.39 35.72 -56.04
CA ARG A 87 38.05 34.48 -55.65
C ARG A 87 38.33 34.42 -54.14
N ASP A 88 38.77 35.52 -53.55
CA ASP A 88 39.07 35.59 -52.12
C ASP A 88 37.78 35.52 -51.29
N ALA A 89 36.68 36.13 -51.76
CA ALA A 89 35.36 35.99 -51.14
C ALA A 89 34.86 34.54 -51.19
N ASP A 90 34.95 33.88 -52.35
CA ASP A 90 34.53 32.48 -52.52
C ASP A 90 35.37 31.52 -51.66
N ASN A 91 36.66 31.82 -51.48
CA ASN A 91 37.55 31.05 -50.60
C ASN A 91 37.22 31.27 -49.13
N ALA A 92 36.95 32.52 -48.72
CA ALA A 92 36.52 32.84 -47.36
C ALA A 92 35.19 32.16 -47.00
N GLU A 93 34.21 32.15 -47.92
CA GLU A 93 32.93 31.45 -47.70
C GLU A 93 33.09 29.94 -47.57
N ARG A 94 33.99 29.33 -48.36
CA ARG A 94 34.28 27.90 -48.25
C ARG A 94 34.93 27.56 -46.92
N GLN A 95 35.87 28.40 -46.47
CA GLN A 95 36.53 28.23 -45.19
C GLN A 95 35.56 28.42 -44.02
N ASP A 96 34.66 29.42 -44.08
CA ASP A 96 33.64 29.65 -43.05
C ASP A 96 32.63 28.50 -43.00
N ARG A 97 32.20 27.96 -44.16
CA ARG A 97 31.35 26.75 -44.20
C ARG A 97 31.99 25.54 -43.55
N GLN A 98 33.27 25.30 -43.81
CA GLN A 98 34.01 24.21 -43.18
C GLN A 98 34.18 24.42 -41.67
N PHE A 99 34.48 25.65 -41.25
CA PHE A 99 34.59 26.01 -39.84
C PHE A 99 33.26 25.79 -39.10
N ARG A 100 32.13 26.27 -39.64
CA ARG A 100 30.79 26.05 -39.07
C ARG A 100 30.40 24.59 -39.05
N ALA A 101 30.72 23.82 -40.09
CA ALA A 101 30.45 22.39 -40.14
C ALA A 101 31.25 21.63 -39.05
N ASN A 102 32.54 21.93 -38.89
CA ASN A 102 33.38 21.32 -37.85
C ASN A 102 32.92 21.73 -36.45
N GLN A 103 32.58 23.01 -36.24
CA GLN A 103 32.06 23.49 -34.96
C GLN A 103 30.70 22.84 -34.63
N GLY A 104 29.83 22.67 -35.63
CA GLY A 104 28.56 21.98 -35.49
C GLY A 104 28.71 20.50 -35.12
N LEU A 105 29.66 19.80 -35.74
CA LEU A 105 29.99 18.40 -35.40
C LEU A 105 30.55 18.27 -33.98
N GLN A 106 31.42 19.19 -33.56
CA GLN A 106 31.97 19.20 -32.21
C GLN A 106 30.91 19.54 -31.15
N ALA A 107 29.99 20.47 -31.45
CA ALA A 107 28.84 20.75 -30.59
C ALA A 107 27.88 19.55 -30.50
N ALA A 108 27.67 18.82 -31.61
CA ALA A 108 26.85 17.62 -31.63
C ALA A 108 27.48 16.47 -30.84
N SER A 109 28.81 16.27 -30.92
CA SER A 109 29.50 15.25 -30.15
C SER A 109 29.48 15.53 -28.64
N LEU A 110 29.65 16.80 -28.23
CA LEU A 110 29.52 17.23 -26.84
C LEU A 110 28.10 17.04 -26.30
N ARG A 111 27.06 17.30 -27.11
CA ARG A 111 25.68 17.01 -26.72
C ARG A 111 25.41 15.52 -26.57
N GLN A 112 25.98 14.70 -27.46
CA GLN A 112 25.85 13.25 -27.37
C GLN A 112 26.59 12.67 -26.16
N SER A 113 27.77 13.19 -25.80
CA SER A 113 28.48 12.76 -24.59
C SER A 113 27.75 13.21 -23.33
N ALA A 114 27.25 14.45 -23.28
CA ALA A 114 26.41 14.94 -22.19
C ALA A 114 25.15 14.08 -22.01
N ALA A 115 24.44 13.75 -23.10
CA ALA A 115 23.26 12.89 -23.06
C ALA A 115 23.56 11.41 -22.74
N ARG A 116 24.82 10.97 -22.84
CA ARG A 116 25.26 9.64 -22.36
C ARG A 116 25.53 9.68 -20.87
N MET A 117 26.27 10.69 -20.39
CA MET A 117 26.52 10.89 -18.95
C MET A 117 25.21 11.05 -18.19
N GLU A 118 24.27 11.86 -18.68
CA GLU A 118 22.96 12.05 -18.03
C GLU A 118 22.16 10.75 -17.91
N ARG A 119 22.25 9.85 -18.91
CA ARG A 119 21.62 8.51 -18.84
C ARG A 119 22.36 7.56 -17.92
N GLU A 120 23.68 7.67 -17.79
CA GLU A 120 24.48 6.89 -16.85
C GLU A 120 24.20 7.33 -15.40
N ASP A 121 24.11 8.63 -15.15
CA ASP A 121 23.73 9.20 -13.86
C ASP A 121 22.32 8.74 -13.48
N GLN A 122 21.33 8.86 -14.39
CA GLN A 122 19.98 8.35 -14.13
C GLN A 122 19.94 6.84 -13.83
N ARG A 123 20.79 6.04 -14.48
CA ARG A 123 20.90 4.60 -14.20
C ARG A 123 21.52 4.35 -12.82
N PHE A 124 22.56 5.09 -12.47
CA PHE A 124 23.21 4.99 -11.16
C PHE A 124 22.24 5.40 -10.06
N ASP A 125 21.50 6.49 -10.24
CA ASP A 125 20.47 6.94 -9.30
C ASP A 125 19.37 5.89 -9.15
N MET A 126 18.87 5.32 -10.25
CA MET A 126 17.89 4.23 -10.17
C MET A 126 18.45 2.99 -9.45
N GLN A 127 19.70 2.61 -9.72
CA GLN A 127 20.35 1.47 -9.07
C GLN A 127 20.55 1.73 -7.57
N GLN A 128 20.98 2.92 -7.20
CA GLN A 128 21.13 3.34 -5.80
C GLN A 128 19.77 3.37 -5.09
N GLN A 129 18.72 3.89 -5.74
CA GLN A 129 17.36 3.86 -5.19
C GLN A 129 16.81 2.44 -5.02
N GLN A 130 17.12 1.52 -5.95
CA GLN A 130 16.74 0.11 -5.80
C GLN A 130 17.48 -0.56 -4.65
N PHE A 131 18.79 -0.35 -4.55
CA PHE A 131 19.60 -0.87 -3.45
C PHE A 131 19.11 -0.33 -2.09
N ASN A 132 18.90 0.99 -1.99
CA ASN A 132 18.39 1.60 -0.76
C ASN A 132 17.01 1.04 -0.38
N ARG A 133 16.11 0.81 -1.34
CA ARG A 133 14.83 0.15 -1.08
C ARG A 133 15.01 -1.28 -0.59
N GLN A 134 15.94 -2.02 -1.16
CA GLN A 134 16.23 -3.40 -0.75
C GLN A 134 16.79 -3.46 0.67
N VAL A 135 17.76 -2.60 1.01
CA VAL A 135 18.31 -2.49 2.36
C VAL A 135 17.22 -2.11 3.36
N GLN A 136 16.40 -1.10 3.05
CA GLN A 136 15.29 -0.70 3.91
C GLN A 136 14.27 -1.82 4.13
N GLN A 137 13.99 -2.65 3.12
CA GLN A 137 13.12 -3.81 3.27
C GLN A 137 13.75 -4.86 4.19
N GLN A 138 15.03 -5.20 3.98
CA GLN A 138 15.74 -6.16 4.82
C GLN A 138 15.83 -5.69 6.28
N ASP A 139 16.09 -4.41 6.51
CA ASP A 139 16.15 -3.84 7.86
C ASP A 139 14.80 -3.89 8.55
N LYS A 140 13.70 -3.60 7.82
CA LYS A 140 12.34 -3.74 8.32
C LYS A 140 12.01 -5.20 8.68
N ASP A 141 12.36 -6.15 7.82
CA ASP A 141 12.08 -7.57 8.08
C ASP A 141 12.88 -8.08 9.29
N ARG A 142 14.15 -7.68 9.41
CA ARG A 142 14.97 -7.97 10.59
C ARG A 142 14.38 -7.37 11.86
N GLN A 143 13.92 -6.12 11.80
CA GLN A 143 13.27 -5.47 12.93
C GLN A 143 11.99 -6.21 13.33
N GLN A 144 11.13 -6.59 12.38
CA GLN A 144 9.91 -7.35 12.67
C GLN A 144 10.20 -8.70 13.33
N GLN A 145 11.26 -9.39 12.92
CA GLN A 145 11.67 -10.65 13.54
C GLN A 145 12.15 -10.43 14.98
N GLN A 146 12.96 -9.40 15.22
CA GLN A 146 13.40 -9.03 16.57
C GLN A 146 12.20 -8.66 17.45
N ASP A 147 11.30 -7.82 16.95
CA ASP A 147 10.08 -7.41 17.63
C ASP A 147 9.21 -8.62 18.02
N THR A 148 9.09 -9.60 17.12
CA THR A 148 8.33 -10.82 17.39
C THR A 148 8.98 -11.66 18.50
N LEU A 149 10.32 -11.75 18.53
CA LEU A 149 11.05 -12.46 19.58
C LEU A 149 10.92 -11.75 20.93
N THR A 150 11.08 -10.42 20.94
CA THR A 150 10.92 -9.60 22.14
C THR A 150 9.49 -9.68 22.67
N ALA A 151 8.48 -9.59 21.80
CA ALA A 151 7.09 -9.78 22.19
C ALA A 151 6.86 -11.15 22.83
N LYS A 152 7.37 -12.24 22.23
CA LYS A 152 7.29 -13.58 22.84
C LYS A 152 7.95 -13.65 24.21
N SER A 153 9.12 -13.05 24.40
CA SER A 153 9.76 -12.99 25.71
C SER A 153 8.97 -12.15 26.72
N ALA A 154 8.39 -11.03 26.29
CA ALA A 154 7.54 -10.19 27.11
C ALA A 154 6.29 -10.96 27.58
N TYR A 155 5.66 -11.75 26.70
CA TYR A 155 4.57 -12.63 27.08
C TYR A 155 4.97 -13.71 28.08
N ALA A 156 6.17 -14.27 27.96
CA ALA A 156 6.71 -15.21 28.94
C ALA A 156 6.99 -14.52 30.31
N LYS A 157 7.47 -13.27 30.32
CA LYS A 157 7.62 -12.47 31.54
C LYS A 157 6.28 -12.24 32.23
N ILE A 158 5.25 -11.85 31.47
CA ILE A 158 3.87 -11.68 31.99
C ILE A 158 3.36 -12.97 32.60
N GLN A 159 3.57 -14.10 31.94
CA GLN A 159 3.19 -15.43 32.45
C GLN A 159 3.90 -15.75 33.78
N ALA A 160 5.18 -15.38 33.89
CA ALA A 160 5.98 -15.55 35.10
C ALA A 160 5.67 -14.51 36.20
N GLY A 161 4.82 -13.51 35.93
CA GLY A 161 4.55 -12.40 36.85
C GLY A 161 5.73 -11.44 36.99
N VAL A 162 6.59 -11.37 35.98
CA VAL A 162 7.73 -10.44 35.90
C VAL A 162 7.29 -9.19 35.15
N ASP A 163 7.69 -8.03 35.67
CA ASP A 163 7.41 -6.74 35.02
C ASP A 163 8.10 -6.62 33.66
N LEU A 164 7.48 -5.87 32.76
CA LEU A 164 8.03 -5.57 31.45
C LEU A 164 9.09 -4.47 31.54
N ASP A 165 10.16 -4.61 30.75
CA ASP A 165 11.16 -3.56 30.63
C ASP A 165 10.79 -2.53 29.54
N GLU A 166 11.59 -1.47 29.43
CA GLU A 166 11.36 -0.39 28.47
C GLU A 166 11.37 -0.89 27.02
N ASN A 167 12.24 -1.85 26.70
CA ASN A 167 12.35 -2.41 25.35
C ASN A 167 11.10 -3.23 24.97
N ASP A 168 10.54 -4.00 25.91
CA ASP A 168 9.26 -4.69 25.72
C ASP A 168 8.14 -3.68 25.41
N LEU A 169 8.06 -2.59 26.18
CA LEU A 169 7.05 -1.55 26.01
C LEU A 169 7.20 -0.81 24.68
N GLU A 170 8.42 -0.54 24.23
CA GLU A 170 8.69 0.07 22.93
C GLU A 170 8.23 -0.82 21.76
N VAL A 171 8.45 -2.12 21.85
CA VAL A 171 7.96 -3.09 20.85
C VAL A 171 6.44 -3.04 20.76
N PHE A 172 5.73 -2.97 21.88
CA PHE A 172 4.26 -2.87 21.90
C PHE A 172 3.76 -1.52 21.40
N LYS A 173 4.47 -0.41 21.65
CA LYS A 173 4.16 0.90 21.05
C LYS A 173 4.31 0.88 19.53
N ARG A 174 5.38 0.27 19.01
CA ARG A 174 5.63 0.13 17.56
C ARG A 174 4.68 -0.86 16.90
N ASN A 175 4.27 -1.89 17.64
CA ASN A 175 3.35 -2.93 17.19
C ASN A 175 2.14 -3.05 18.13
N PRO A 176 1.19 -2.10 18.08
CA PRO A 176 0.03 -2.08 18.97
C PRO A 176 -0.84 -3.34 18.90
N TRP A 177 -0.77 -4.08 17.79
CA TRP A 177 -1.49 -5.35 17.63
C TRP A 177 -0.97 -6.45 18.57
N MET A 178 0.31 -6.40 18.97
CA MET A 178 0.94 -7.32 19.92
C MET A 178 0.79 -6.87 21.36
N ASP A 179 0.27 -5.68 21.61
CA ASP A 179 0.14 -5.11 22.94
C ASP A 179 -0.69 -6.07 23.84
N PRO A 180 -0.16 -6.54 24.98
CA PRO A 180 -0.88 -7.45 25.89
C PRO A 180 -2.22 -6.89 26.33
N ARG A 181 -2.34 -5.57 26.41
CA ARG A 181 -3.57 -4.86 26.78
C ARG A 181 -4.69 -5.08 25.76
N HIS A 182 -4.30 -5.23 24.50
CA HIS A 182 -5.20 -5.52 23.39
C HIS A 182 -5.44 -7.03 23.28
N VAL A 183 -4.38 -7.83 23.25
CA VAL A 183 -4.43 -9.29 23.06
C VAL A 183 -5.18 -10.00 24.19
N LEU A 184 -5.09 -9.49 25.42
CA LEU A 184 -5.75 -10.04 26.60
C LEU A 184 -7.09 -9.38 26.91
N SER A 185 -7.59 -8.52 26.02
CA SER A 185 -8.89 -7.87 26.23
C SER A 185 -10.03 -8.90 26.28
N PRO A 186 -11.13 -8.59 27.01
CA PRO A 186 -12.31 -9.43 27.03
C PRO A 186 -12.79 -9.70 25.59
N HIS A 187 -13.24 -10.93 25.33
CA HIS A 187 -13.74 -11.37 24.02
C HIS A 187 -12.69 -11.57 22.90
N MET A 188 -11.43 -11.14 23.07
CA MET A 188 -10.41 -11.24 22.02
C MET A 188 -10.24 -12.66 21.48
N GLN A 189 -10.29 -13.69 22.33
CA GLN A 189 -10.21 -15.08 21.89
C GLN A 189 -11.34 -15.47 20.92
N ALA A 190 -12.58 -15.11 21.26
CA ALA A 190 -13.76 -15.37 20.43
C ALA A 190 -13.73 -14.52 19.14
N ASP A 191 -13.25 -13.27 19.22
CA ASP A 191 -13.12 -12.37 18.08
C ASP A 191 -12.06 -12.86 17.09
N VAL A 192 -10.91 -13.35 17.57
CA VAL A 192 -9.85 -13.94 16.73
C VAL A 192 -10.36 -15.19 16.01
N GLU A 193 -11.16 -16.03 16.68
CA GLU A 193 -11.79 -17.18 16.04
C GLU A 193 -12.79 -16.74 14.96
N THR A 194 -13.66 -15.78 15.29
CA THR A 194 -14.68 -15.24 14.39
C THR A 194 -14.04 -14.56 13.17
N ALA A 195 -13.02 -13.73 13.36
CA ALA A 195 -12.26 -13.10 12.28
C ALA A 195 -11.57 -14.15 11.39
N GLY A 196 -11.08 -15.25 11.97
CA GLY A 196 -10.56 -16.38 11.19
C GLY A 196 -11.61 -17.03 10.28
N LYS A 197 -12.85 -17.21 10.76
CA LYS A 197 -13.97 -17.72 9.96
C LYS A 197 -14.35 -16.77 8.82
N VAL A 198 -14.21 -15.45 9.02
CA VAL A 198 -14.45 -14.43 7.99
C VAL A 198 -13.51 -14.61 6.80
N PHE A 199 -12.20 -14.62 7.05
CA PHE A 199 -11.21 -14.65 5.96
C PHE A 199 -11.01 -16.04 5.34
N THR A 200 -11.54 -17.10 5.96
CA THR A 200 -11.65 -18.44 5.36
C THR A 200 -12.95 -18.66 4.60
N GLY A 201 -13.86 -17.68 4.58
CA GLY A 201 -15.16 -17.76 3.89
C GLY A 201 -16.22 -18.60 4.61
N GLN A 202 -15.96 -19.02 5.84
CA GLN A 202 -16.92 -19.76 6.68
C GLN A 202 -18.00 -18.86 7.29
N LEU A 203 -17.72 -17.57 7.40
CA LEU A 203 -18.64 -16.55 7.89
C LEU A 203 -18.68 -15.37 6.92
N ASN A 204 -19.88 -14.82 6.69
CA ASN A 204 -20.05 -13.62 5.87
C ASN A 204 -19.28 -12.46 6.50
N SER A 205 -18.34 -11.88 5.74
CA SER A 205 -17.48 -10.78 6.16
C SER A 205 -18.21 -9.50 6.55
N ASN A 206 -19.43 -9.32 6.06
CA ASN A 206 -20.27 -8.14 6.31
C ASN A 206 -21.39 -8.41 7.33
N ALA A 207 -21.40 -9.58 7.99
CA ALA A 207 -22.31 -9.81 9.10
C ALA A 207 -21.93 -8.90 10.30
N PRO A 208 -22.89 -8.40 11.09
CA PRO A 208 -22.59 -7.51 12.23
C PRO A 208 -21.56 -8.10 13.20
N VAL A 209 -21.71 -9.37 13.56
CA VAL A 209 -20.76 -10.09 14.43
C VAL A 209 -19.36 -10.23 13.81
N ALA A 210 -19.27 -10.37 12.49
CA ALA A 210 -18.01 -10.45 11.76
C ALA A 210 -17.30 -9.09 11.77
N LEU A 211 -18.03 -8.02 11.45
CA LEU A 211 -17.48 -6.66 11.45
C LEU A 211 -17.03 -6.25 12.86
N ASP A 212 -17.77 -6.60 13.90
CA ASP A 212 -17.38 -6.31 15.28
C ASP A 212 -16.10 -7.05 15.68
N ALA A 213 -16.00 -8.35 15.39
CA ALA A 213 -14.81 -9.14 15.65
C ALA A 213 -13.60 -8.61 14.86
N VAL A 214 -13.77 -8.29 13.57
CA VAL A 214 -12.71 -7.73 12.72
C VAL A 214 -12.28 -6.35 13.24
N ASN A 215 -13.21 -5.48 13.65
CA ASN A 215 -12.87 -4.18 14.23
C ASN A 215 -12.09 -4.29 15.55
N ARG A 216 -12.44 -5.26 16.40
CA ARG A 216 -11.68 -5.51 17.64
C ARG A 216 -10.32 -6.10 17.34
N VAL A 217 -10.20 -7.12 16.47
CA VAL A 217 -8.91 -7.73 16.13
C VAL A 217 -7.98 -6.73 15.43
N PHE A 218 -8.46 -6.04 14.40
CA PHE A 218 -7.64 -5.17 13.55
C PHE A 218 -7.67 -3.69 13.95
N GLY A 219 -8.38 -3.33 15.02
CA GLY A 219 -8.53 -1.96 15.52
C GLY A 219 -7.22 -1.19 15.57
N PRO A 220 -6.15 -1.69 16.22
CA PRO A 220 -4.89 -0.96 16.31
C PRO A 220 -4.20 -0.71 14.95
N GLU A 221 -4.50 -1.51 13.94
CA GLU A 221 -3.99 -1.31 12.57
C GLU A 221 -4.84 -0.29 11.80
N ILE A 222 -6.16 -0.32 12.01
CA ILE A 222 -7.11 0.58 11.36
C ILE A 222 -6.97 2.01 11.89
N GLN A 223 -6.72 2.17 13.20
CA GLN A 223 -6.58 3.48 13.85
C GLN A 223 -5.25 4.18 13.56
N LYS A 224 -4.34 3.60 12.77
CA LYS A 224 -3.12 4.30 12.35
C LYS A 224 -3.45 5.47 11.42
N GLY A 225 -2.54 6.43 11.34
CA GLY A 225 -2.69 7.64 10.50
C GLY A 225 -3.61 8.70 11.10
N GLY A 226 -3.76 9.83 10.41
CA GLY A 226 -4.63 10.94 10.81
C GLY A 226 -6.12 10.71 10.47
N GLY A 227 -6.98 11.70 10.72
CA GLY A 227 -8.38 11.68 10.27
C GLY A 227 -9.41 11.22 11.29
N GLY A 228 -9.03 11.03 12.56
CA GLY A 228 -9.97 10.70 13.64
C GLY A 228 -10.22 9.19 13.82
N GLN A 229 -11.35 8.85 14.45
CA GLN A 229 -11.66 7.46 14.81
C GLN A 229 -12.26 6.70 13.62
N LYS A 230 -11.73 5.50 13.36
CA LYS A 230 -12.09 4.70 12.19
C LYS A 230 -12.71 3.36 12.58
N ARG A 231 -13.71 2.90 11.85
CA ARG A 231 -14.32 1.58 12.02
C ARG A 231 -14.62 0.96 10.66
N ILE A 232 -14.27 -0.30 10.45
CA ILE A 232 -14.67 -1.06 9.26
C ILE A 232 -16.18 -1.27 9.30
N VAL A 233 -16.85 -0.79 8.26
CA VAL A 233 -18.28 -0.98 8.03
C VAL A 233 -18.57 -1.95 6.89
N GLN A 234 -17.59 -2.16 5.99
CA GLN A 234 -17.73 -3.10 4.90
C GLN A 234 -16.40 -3.71 4.49
N VAL A 235 -16.44 -4.98 4.10
CA VAL A 235 -15.33 -5.72 3.48
C VAL A 235 -15.74 -6.06 2.05
N MET A 236 -14.93 -5.63 1.09
CA MET A 236 -15.15 -5.83 -0.34
C MET A 236 -13.98 -6.57 -0.97
N PRO A 237 -14.20 -7.35 -2.04
CA PRO A 237 -13.10 -7.87 -2.85
C PRO A 237 -12.33 -6.71 -3.50
N GLY A 238 -11.00 -6.78 -3.48
CA GLY A 238 -10.13 -5.84 -4.19
C GLY A 238 -10.10 -6.11 -5.69
N GLN A 239 -9.49 -5.20 -6.46
CA GLN A 239 -9.30 -5.37 -7.90
C GLN A 239 -8.27 -6.46 -8.18
N THR A 240 -7.25 -6.58 -7.33
CA THR A 240 -6.28 -7.68 -7.40
C THR A 240 -6.88 -8.96 -6.82
N LYS A 241 -6.83 -10.05 -7.59
CA LYS A 241 -7.31 -11.36 -7.13
C LYS A 241 -6.61 -11.76 -5.81
N GLY A 242 -7.41 -12.22 -4.83
CA GLY A 242 -6.90 -12.62 -3.52
C GLY A 242 -6.71 -11.46 -2.53
N THR A 243 -7.19 -10.25 -2.87
CA THR A 243 -7.14 -9.10 -1.98
C THR A 243 -8.54 -8.63 -1.57
N VAL A 244 -8.58 -7.87 -0.48
CA VAL A 244 -9.78 -7.18 0.01
C VAL A 244 -9.51 -5.70 0.24
N VAL A 245 -10.56 -4.92 0.17
CA VAL A 245 -10.61 -3.49 0.52
C VAL A 245 -11.59 -3.33 1.67
N PHE A 246 -11.23 -2.48 2.63
CA PHE A 246 -12.12 -2.12 3.73
C PHE A 246 -12.73 -0.73 3.50
N GLU A 247 -14.05 -0.63 3.65
CA GLU A 247 -14.74 0.64 3.81
C GLU A 247 -14.78 0.99 5.30
N LEU A 248 -14.43 2.24 5.60
CA LEU A 248 -14.35 2.77 6.95
C LEU A 248 -15.42 3.83 7.15
N GLU A 249 -16.17 3.75 8.25
CA GLU A 249 -16.80 4.92 8.85
C GLU A 249 -15.71 5.66 9.63
N VAL A 250 -15.46 6.91 9.27
CA VAL A 250 -14.50 7.80 9.90
C VAL A 250 -15.27 8.88 10.65
N THR A 251 -15.01 8.98 11.95
CA THR A 251 -15.47 10.10 12.79
C THR A 251 -14.31 11.09 12.89
N GLY A 252 -14.40 12.18 12.14
CA GLY A 252 -13.40 13.24 12.12
C GLY A 252 -13.29 13.98 13.45
N GLU A 253 -12.26 14.82 13.59
CA GLU A 253 -12.04 15.63 14.81
C GLU A 253 -13.18 16.61 15.09
N ASP A 254 -13.92 17.02 14.05
CA ASP A 254 -15.12 17.85 14.15
C ASP A 254 -16.38 17.06 14.57
N GLY A 255 -16.22 15.75 14.85
CA GLY A 255 -17.30 14.83 15.22
C GLY A 255 -18.18 14.40 14.06
N LYS A 256 -17.93 14.86 12.83
CA LYS A 256 -18.70 14.42 11.66
C LYS A 256 -18.28 13.03 11.23
N LYS A 257 -19.27 12.27 10.79
CA LYS A 257 -19.10 10.91 10.28
C LYS A 257 -19.18 10.91 8.78
N TYR A 258 -18.26 10.21 8.13
CA TYR A 258 -18.30 9.95 6.70
C TYR A 258 -17.71 8.57 6.39
N ASN A 259 -18.11 8.00 5.27
CA ASN A 259 -17.55 6.74 4.80
C ASN A 259 -16.44 6.99 3.79
N ALA A 260 -15.35 6.24 3.90
CA ALA A 260 -14.25 6.29 2.94
C ALA A 260 -13.55 4.92 2.84
N PRO A 261 -13.02 4.56 1.67
CA PRO A 261 -12.17 3.37 1.56
C PRO A 261 -10.89 3.56 2.39
N MET A 262 -10.35 2.48 2.92
CA MET A 262 -9.06 2.48 3.59
C MET A 262 -7.94 2.72 2.58
N THR A 263 -7.02 3.62 2.89
CA THR A 263 -5.93 4.05 2.00
C THR A 263 -4.57 3.50 2.45
N LYS A 264 -3.56 3.56 1.57
CA LYS A 264 -2.23 2.98 1.82
C LYS A 264 -1.58 3.55 3.08
N ASN A 265 -1.68 4.84 3.32
CA ASN A 265 -1.11 5.50 4.50
C ASN A 265 -2.12 5.69 5.64
N ARG A 266 -3.35 5.17 5.48
CA ARG A 266 -4.47 5.35 6.42
C ARG A 266 -4.79 6.83 6.66
N GLY A 267 -4.48 7.71 5.71
CA GLY A 267 -4.78 9.12 5.76
C GLY A 267 -6.20 9.44 5.30
N THR A 268 -6.42 10.72 5.07
CA THR A 268 -7.63 11.29 4.48
C THR A 268 -7.31 11.90 3.12
N ALA A 269 -8.34 12.26 2.34
CA ALA A 269 -8.15 13.01 1.10
C ALA A 269 -7.42 14.36 1.34
N ASN A 270 -7.55 14.95 2.53
CA ASN A 270 -6.83 16.18 2.89
C ASN A 270 -5.32 15.95 3.02
N ASP A 271 -4.89 14.71 3.26
CA ASP A 271 -3.48 14.31 3.33
C ASP A 271 -2.91 13.92 1.96
N ALA A 272 -3.69 14.11 0.88
CA ALA A 272 -3.40 13.63 -0.47
C ALA A 272 -3.14 12.11 -0.54
N ASP A 273 -3.73 11.35 0.39
CA ASP A 273 -3.64 9.89 0.45
C ASP A 273 -4.86 9.26 -0.23
N ASP A 274 -4.90 9.32 -1.56
CA ASP A 274 -6.05 8.85 -2.36
C ASP A 274 -5.90 7.39 -2.83
N ASP A 275 -4.76 6.75 -2.52
CA ASP A 275 -4.47 5.38 -2.93
C ASP A 275 -5.20 4.38 -2.02
N VAL A 276 -6.25 3.74 -2.55
CA VAL A 276 -6.96 2.64 -1.87
C VAL A 276 -5.99 1.50 -1.57
N LEU A 277 -6.05 1.02 -0.33
CA LEU A 277 -5.26 -0.13 0.12
C LEU A 277 -5.99 -1.43 -0.18
N GLU A 278 -5.38 -2.24 -1.04
CA GLU A 278 -5.72 -3.64 -1.21
C GLU A 278 -4.87 -4.51 -0.30
N ILE A 279 -5.51 -5.31 0.55
CA ILE A 279 -4.85 -6.19 1.51
C ILE A 279 -4.98 -7.64 1.04
N PRO A 280 -3.86 -8.37 0.83
CA PRO A 280 -3.91 -9.81 0.58
C PRO A 280 -4.59 -10.56 1.72
N ILE A 281 -5.50 -11.46 1.40
CA ILE A 281 -6.23 -12.27 2.38
C ILE A 281 -5.25 -13.09 3.24
N GLU A 282 -4.16 -13.57 2.65
CA GLU A 282 -3.11 -14.32 3.34
C GLU A 282 -2.53 -13.51 4.50
N LYS A 283 -2.31 -12.20 4.32
CA LYS A 283 -1.79 -11.34 5.40
C LYS A 283 -2.77 -11.19 6.56
N LEU A 284 -4.08 -11.21 6.27
CA LEU A 284 -5.13 -11.14 7.30
C LEU A 284 -5.20 -12.46 8.07
N VAL A 285 -5.09 -13.59 7.37
CA VAL A 285 -5.04 -14.93 7.99
C VAL A 285 -3.78 -15.10 8.83
N ASP A 286 -2.62 -14.64 8.35
CA ASP A 286 -1.36 -14.65 9.09
C ASP A 286 -1.47 -13.80 10.35
N ARG A 287 -2.11 -12.62 10.27
CA ARG A 287 -2.35 -11.76 11.44
C ARG A 287 -3.24 -12.46 12.48
N VAL A 288 -4.35 -13.07 12.05
CA VAL A 288 -5.23 -13.85 12.95
C VAL A 288 -4.46 -15.01 13.59
N SER A 289 -3.62 -15.70 12.83
CA SER A 289 -2.79 -16.79 13.35
C SER A 289 -1.74 -16.30 14.35
N GLY A 290 -1.16 -15.12 14.11
CA GLY A 290 -0.29 -14.43 15.06
C GLY A 290 -1.00 -14.13 16.38
N TYR A 291 -2.24 -13.62 16.33
CA TYR A 291 -3.05 -13.46 17.54
C TYR A 291 -3.27 -14.79 18.27
N LYS A 292 -3.63 -15.87 17.56
CA LYS A 292 -3.81 -17.20 18.17
C LYS A 292 -2.54 -17.71 18.84
N LEU A 293 -1.37 -17.41 18.27
CA LEU A 293 -0.09 -17.77 18.88
C LEU A 293 0.14 -17.00 20.18
N LEU A 294 -0.11 -15.69 20.19
CA LEU A 294 0.09 -14.82 21.35
C LEU A 294 -0.95 -15.10 22.45
N SER A 295 -2.23 -15.17 22.10
CA SER A 295 -3.31 -15.51 23.02
C SER A 295 -3.22 -16.96 23.49
N GLY A 296 -2.68 -17.85 22.64
CA GLY A 296 -2.50 -19.27 22.92
C GLY A 296 -1.58 -19.55 24.10
N VAL A 297 -0.62 -18.65 24.36
CA VAL A 297 0.21 -18.69 25.58
C VAL A 297 -0.66 -18.64 26.84
N PHE A 298 -1.85 -18.02 26.79
CA PHE A 298 -2.75 -17.88 27.94
C PHE A 298 -3.93 -18.86 27.92
N ASN A 299 -3.88 -19.94 27.15
CA ASN A 299 -4.99 -20.89 27.09
C ASN A 299 -5.08 -21.82 28.32
N THR A 300 -4.06 -21.87 29.19
CA THR A 300 -4.10 -22.65 30.43
C THR A 300 -4.77 -21.85 31.57
N PRO A 301 -5.42 -22.51 32.54
CA PRO A 301 -6.00 -21.84 33.72
C PRO A 301 -4.99 -20.95 34.47
N GLU A 302 -3.75 -21.42 34.64
CA GLU A 302 -2.68 -20.70 35.33
C GLU A 302 -2.29 -19.43 34.59
N ASN A 303 -2.18 -19.52 33.27
CA ASN A 303 -1.76 -18.39 32.45
C ASN A 303 -2.90 -17.37 32.34
N ARG A 304 -4.17 -17.80 32.30
CA ARG A 304 -5.32 -16.88 32.41
C ARG A 304 -5.29 -16.07 33.71
N GLN A 305 -4.90 -16.67 34.83
CA GLN A 305 -4.74 -15.94 36.08
C GLN A 305 -3.57 -14.94 36.02
N ALA A 306 -2.46 -15.31 35.37
CA ALA A 306 -1.34 -14.39 35.14
C ALA A 306 -1.76 -13.20 34.27
N ALA A 307 -2.51 -13.45 33.19
CA ALA A 307 -3.09 -12.42 32.34
C ALA A 307 -4.07 -11.51 33.10
N GLN A 308 -4.91 -12.08 33.98
CA GLN A 308 -5.82 -11.30 34.82
C GLN A 308 -5.07 -10.41 35.83
N ARG A 309 -4.03 -10.92 36.49
CA ARG A 309 -3.19 -10.12 37.40
C ARG A 309 -2.49 -8.99 36.67
N TYR A 310 -1.92 -9.28 35.51
CA TYR A 310 -1.29 -8.27 34.67
C TYR A 310 -2.30 -7.21 34.19
N GLY A 311 -3.49 -7.65 33.75
CA GLY A 311 -4.60 -6.76 33.40
C GLY A 311 -5.04 -5.87 34.57
N GLN A 312 -5.05 -6.39 35.80
CA GLN A 312 -5.34 -5.61 37.01
C GLN A 312 -4.23 -4.59 37.33
N GLN A 313 -2.95 -4.98 37.25
CA GLN A 313 -1.80 -4.08 37.48
C GLN A 313 -1.76 -2.92 36.49
N MET A 314 -2.09 -3.19 35.23
CA MET A 314 -2.05 -2.20 34.16
C MET A 314 -3.35 -1.37 34.05
N GLY A 315 -4.34 -1.62 34.90
CA GLY A 315 -5.62 -0.89 34.89
C GLY A 315 -6.51 -1.16 33.67
N LEU A 316 -6.38 -2.35 33.07
CA LEU A 316 -7.06 -2.74 31.82
C LEU A 316 -8.06 -3.84 32.00
N ALA A 317 -7.95 -4.59 33.10
CA ALA A 317 -9.10 -5.26 33.63
C ALA A 317 -10.16 -4.17 33.78
N ALA A 318 -11.23 -4.27 32.98
CA ALA A 318 -12.35 -3.36 33.10
C ALA A 318 -12.67 -3.24 34.60
N PRO A 319 -12.92 -2.04 35.15
CA PRO A 319 -13.65 -1.99 36.39
C PRO A 319 -14.93 -2.75 36.09
N ASP A 320 -15.07 -3.93 36.69
CA ASP A 320 -16.22 -4.79 36.49
C ASP A 320 -17.40 -4.03 37.10
N THR A 321 -18.02 -3.14 36.31
CA THR A 321 -19.14 -2.31 36.74
C THR A 321 -20.41 -3.14 36.92
N THR A 322 -20.33 -4.47 36.78
CA THR A 322 -21.48 -5.36 36.92
C THR A 322 -21.37 -6.41 38.02
N SER A 323 -20.27 -6.52 38.76
CA SER A 323 -20.31 -7.31 40.00
C SER A 323 -19.02 -7.22 40.79
N LYS A 324 -19.14 -7.10 42.11
CA LYS A 324 -18.04 -7.40 43.03
C LYS A 324 -17.44 -8.77 42.64
N PRO A 325 -16.11 -8.88 42.48
CA PRO A 325 -15.50 -10.17 42.21
C PRO A 325 -15.91 -11.16 43.31
N LEU A 326 -16.29 -12.37 42.91
CA LEU A 326 -16.59 -13.45 43.84
C LEU A 326 -15.38 -13.61 44.78
N ALA A 327 -15.64 -13.83 46.07
CA ALA A 327 -14.55 -14.14 46.99
C ALA A 327 -13.73 -15.32 46.43
N ALA A 328 -12.40 -15.25 46.49
CA ALA A 328 -11.49 -16.26 45.95
C ALA A 328 -11.91 -17.74 46.16
N PRO A 329 -12.42 -18.17 47.33
CA PRO A 329 -12.91 -19.55 47.49
C PRO A 329 -14.15 -19.88 46.65
N ILE A 330 -15.04 -18.91 46.43
CA ILE A 330 -16.26 -19.06 45.61
C ILE A 330 -15.89 -19.10 44.13
N GLN A 331 -14.96 -18.26 43.70
CA GLN A 331 -14.44 -18.25 42.34
C GLN A 331 -13.80 -19.60 41.98
N LYS A 332 -12.93 -20.14 42.86
CA LYS A 332 -12.30 -21.45 42.65
C LYS A 332 -13.32 -22.60 42.55
N ALA A 333 -14.42 -22.51 43.30
CA ALA A 333 -15.50 -23.50 43.21
C ALA A 333 -16.30 -23.37 41.90
N GLU A 334 -16.51 -22.15 41.42
CA GLU A 334 -17.10 -21.86 40.11
C GLU A 334 -16.23 -22.38 38.96
N ASP A 335 -14.93 -22.09 38.98
CA ASP A 335 -13.98 -22.56 37.96
C ASP A 335 -13.97 -24.08 37.85
N LYS A 336 -13.99 -24.78 38.99
CA LYS A 336 -14.04 -26.25 39.03
C LYS A 336 -15.30 -26.82 38.40
N ASP A 337 -16.45 -26.17 38.61
CA ASP A 337 -17.71 -26.60 38.02
C ASP A 337 -17.77 -26.29 36.51
N LEU A 338 -17.23 -25.16 36.08
CA LEU A 338 -17.10 -24.81 34.66
C LEU A 338 -16.18 -25.77 33.90
N GLU A 339 -15.03 -26.13 34.49
CA GLU A 339 -14.12 -27.13 33.92
C GLU A 339 -14.82 -28.49 33.75
N ALA A 340 -15.59 -28.91 34.76
CA ALA A 340 -16.34 -30.16 34.71
C ALA A 340 -17.42 -30.14 33.62
N ILE A 341 -18.15 -29.03 33.46
CA ILE A 341 -19.17 -28.87 32.40
C ILE A 341 -18.51 -28.88 31.01
N ALA A 342 -17.38 -28.18 30.83
CA ALA A 342 -16.67 -28.14 29.55
C ALA A 342 -16.16 -29.52 29.12
N ALA A 343 -15.58 -30.27 30.06
CA ALA A 343 -15.18 -31.66 29.82
C ALA A 343 -16.37 -32.55 29.44
N ALA A 344 -17.55 -32.29 30.02
CA ALA A 344 -18.75 -33.08 29.79
C ALA A 344 -19.36 -32.94 28.38
N SER A 345 -19.30 -31.74 27.79
CA SER A 345 -19.76 -31.53 26.40
C SER A 345 -18.97 -32.40 25.43
N THR A 346 -17.64 -32.39 25.54
CA THR A 346 -16.76 -33.20 24.70
C THR A 346 -16.97 -34.70 24.94
N MET A 347 -17.21 -35.07 26.20
CA MET A 347 -17.48 -36.45 26.60
C MET A 347 -18.79 -36.99 26.00
N ASN A 348 -19.89 -36.24 26.06
CA ASN A 348 -21.18 -36.67 25.52
C ASN A 348 -21.11 -36.85 23.98
N ASP A 349 -20.36 -36.02 23.28
CA ASP A 349 -20.10 -36.18 21.84
C ASP A 349 -19.33 -37.49 21.54
N GLN A 350 -18.33 -37.82 22.37
CA GLN A 350 -17.56 -39.07 22.23
C GLN A 350 -18.43 -40.30 22.54
N LEU A 351 -19.28 -40.25 23.57
CA LEU A 351 -20.24 -41.31 23.90
C LEU A 351 -21.24 -41.52 22.76
N ALA A 352 -21.77 -40.44 22.17
CA ALA A 352 -22.68 -40.51 21.03
C ALA A 352 -22.02 -41.19 19.81
N ARG A 353 -20.78 -40.82 19.48
CA ARG A 353 -20.01 -41.47 18.39
C ARG A 353 -19.78 -42.95 18.64
N ILE A 354 -19.47 -43.35 19.87
CA ILE A 354 -19.34 -44.78 20.22
C ILE A 354 -20.68 -45.49 20.04
N GLY A 355 -21.79 -44.88 20.50
CA GLY A 355 -23.14 -45.41 20.29
C GLY A 355 -23.49 -45.59 18.82
N ASP A 356 -23.13 -44.63 17.97
CA ASP A 356 -23.32 -44.69 16.51
C ASP A 356 -22.47 -45.79 15.87
N GLN A 357 -21.23 -45.98 16.32
CA GLN A 357 -20.38 -47.06 15.81
C GLN A 357 -20.92 -48.44 16.17
N ILE A 358 -21.54 -48.60 17.35
CA ILE A 358 -22.20 -49.85 17.76
C ILE A 358 -23.46 -50.07 16.92
N SER A 359 -24.33 -49.07 16.78
CA SER A 359 -25.61 -49.22 16.08
C SER A 359 -25.45 -49.44 14.57
N THR A 360 -24.43 -48.83 13.96
CA THR A 360 -24.09 -49.02 12.54
C THR A 360 -23.26 -50.27 12.27
N GLY A 361 -22.91 -51.05 13.30
CA GLY A 361 -22.11 -52.28 13.18
C GLY A 361 -20.62 -52.06 12.87
N LYS A 362 -20.15 -50.80 12.89
CA LYS A 362 -18.72 -50.45 12.72
C LYS A 362 -17.86 -50.87 13.90
N LEU A 363 -18.49 -51.06 15.07
CA LEU A 363 -17.90 -51.61 16.28
C LEU A 363 -18.67 -52.88 16.67
N ASN A 364 -18.03 -54.03 16.55
CA ASN A 364 -18.66 -55.34 16.77
C ASN A 364 -18.19 -55.92 18.11
N LEU A 365 -19.02 -55.78 19.15
CA LEU A 365 -18.69 -56.16 20.53
C LEU A 365 -18.92 -57.65 20.84
N GLY A 366 -19.28 -58.46 19.83
CA GLY A 366 -19.68 -59.85 20.04
C GLY A 366 -18.57 -60.75 20.60
N PRO A 367 -18.90 -61.72 21.50
CA PRO A 367 -17.92 -62.56 22.21
C PRO A 367 -17.05 -63.45 21.30
N VAL A 368 -17.53 -63.80 20.10
CA VAL A 368 -16.79 -64.59 19.10
C VAL A 368 -15.76 -63.75 18.35
N ASN A 369 -16.00 -62.43 18.21
CA ASN A 369 -15.14 -61.53 17.46
C ASN A 369 -13.99 -60.95 18.30
N ASN A 370 -14.15 -60.81 19.62
CA ASN A 370 -13.11 -60.25 20.50
C ASN A 370 -11.88 -61.17 20.64
N LYS A 371 -12.06 -62.50 20.63
CA LYS A 371 -10.94 -63.46 20.62
C LYS A 371 -10.25 -63.56 19.26
N LEU A 372 -11.01 -63.45 18.16
CA LEU A 372 -10.44 -63.45 16.80
C LEU A 372 -9.71 -62.14 16.47
N ALA A 373 -10.19 -61.00 16.97
CA ALA A 373 -9.55 -59.70 16.81
C ALA A 373 -8.19 -59.64 17.53
N ALA A 374 -8.09 -60.17 18.76
CA ALA A 374 -6.83 -60.28 19.49
C ALA A 374 -5.83 -61.21 18.80
N ALA A 375 -6.28 -62.38 18.32
CA ALA A 375 -5.44 -63.32 17.57
C ALA A 375 -4.96 -62.76 16.21
N ARG A 376 -5.81 -62.00 15.50
CA ARG A 376 -5.47 -61.37 14.22
C ARG A 376 -4.53 -60.16 14.38
N ASN A 377 -4.67 -59.38 15.44
CA ASN A 377 -3.74 -58.30 15.77
C ASN A 377 -2.33 -58.84 16.08
N MET A 378 -2.23 -60.00 16.75
CA MET A 378 -0.95 -60.66 17.01
C MET A 378 -0.27 -61.23 15.75
N LEU A 379 -1.06 -61.57 14.72
CA LEU A 379 -0.60 -62.10 13.43
C LEU A 379 -0.43 -61.02 12.34
N GLY A 380 -0.57 -59.73 12.66
CA GLY A 380 -0.37 -58.63 11.71
C GLY A 380 -1.52 -58.39 10.71
N ALA A 381 -2.60 -59.17 10.76
CA ALA A 381 -3.76 -59.08 9.87
C ALA A 381 -4.94 -58.29 10.51
N SER A 382 -4.66 -57.08 11.00
CA SER A 382 -5.68 -56.24 11.66
C SER A 382 -6.67 -55.64 10.64
N ASN A 383 -7.98 -55.73 10.93
CA ASN A 383 -9.03 -55.04 10.19
C ASN A 383 -9.52 -53.81 10.97
N GLU A 384 -10.34 -52.96 10.36
CA GLU A 384 -10.84 -51.71 10.96
C GLU A 384 -11.52 -51.94 12.32
N ALA A 385 -12.29 -53.03 12.44
CA ALA A 385 -12.98 -53.42 13.68
C ALA A 385 -12.04 -53.74 14.86
N SER A 386 -10.91 -54.41 14.62
CA SER A 386 -9.98 -54.79 15.69
C SER A 386 -9.14 -53.61 16.20
N ARG A 387 -8.90 -52.61 15.35
CA ARG A 387 -8.25 -51.34 15.75
C ARG A 387 -9.20 -50.46 16.56
N ASN A 388 -10.47 -50.42 16.18
CA ASN A 388 -11.52 -49.67 16.88
C ASN A 388 -11.84 -50.26 18.27
N TYR A 389 -11.72 -51.59 18.46
CA TYR A 389 -11.90 -52.21 19.78
C TYR A 389 -10.75 -51.90 20.75
N GLY A 390 -9.50 -51.88 20.27
CA GLY A 390 -8.33 -51.59 21.09
C GLY A 390 -8.31 -50.15 21.63
N SER A 391 -8.81 -49.18 20.85
CA SER A 391 -8.95 -47.79 21.29
C SER A 391 -10.16 -47.56 22.20
N LEU A 392 -11.19 -48.41 22.11
CA LEU A 392 -12.44 -48.27 22.88
C LEU A 392 -12.20 -48.35 24.39
N SER A 393 -11.47 -49.35 24.88
CA SER A 393 -11.28 -49.55 26.33
C SER A 393 -10.60 -48.34 26.98
N SER A 394 -9.54 -47.82 26.37
CA SER A 394 -8.84 -46.63 26.86
C SER A 394 -9.72 -45.39 26.79
N THR A 395 -10.51 -45.25 25.71
CA THR A 395 -11.46 -44.14 25.57
C THR A 395 -12.54 -44.21 26.66
N LEU A 396 -13.11 -45.39 26.92
CA LEU A 396 -14.12 -45.58 27.98
C LEU A 396 -13.58 -45.31 29.38
N GLU A 397 -12.32 -45.66 29.67
CA GLU A 397 -11.68 -45.30 30.94
C GLU A 397 -11.50 -43.79 31.11
N GLN A 398 -11.09 -43.09 30.05
CA GLN A 398 -10.98 -41.63 30.06
C GLN A 398 -12.35 -40.97 30.25
N LEU A 399 -13.37 -41.44 29.52
CA LEU A 399 -14.75 -40.99 29.63
C LEU A 399 -15.33 -41.26 31.01
N ARG A 400 -15.03 -42.42 31.62
CA ARG A 400 -15.41 -42.74 32.99
C ARG A 400 -14.86 -41.70 33.96
N ASN A 401 -13.56 -41.41 33.90
CA ASN A 401 -12.94 -40.46 34.83
C ASN A 401 -13.52 -39.03 34.66
N ALA A 402 -13.81 -38.62 33.42
CA ALA A 402 -14.45 -37.34 33.14
C ALA A 402 -15.90 -37.30 33.68
N SER A 403 -16.69 -38.35 33.44
CA SER A 403 -18.07 -38.48 33.93
C SER A 403 -18.13 -38.51 35.45
N LEU A 404 -17.24 -39.25 36.12
CA LEU A 404 -17.18 -39.28 37.58
C LEU A 404 -16.78 -37.92 38.16
N ARG A 405 -15.86 -37.19 37.52
CA ARG A 405 -15.51 -35.82 37.94
C ARG A 405 -16.69 -34.86 37.78
N LEU A 406 -17.46 -35.00 36.71
CA LEU A 406 -18.68 -34.23 36.48
C LEU A 406 -19.75 -34.54 37.52
N ASN A 407 -19.95 -35.82 37.85
CA ASN A 407 -21.00 -36.23 38.78
C ASN A 407 -20.56 -36.11 40.26
N ALA A 408 -19.27 -35.87 40.53
CA ALA A 408 -18.75 -35.73 41.88
C ALA A 408 -19.43 -34.58 42.63
N GLY A 409 -19.98 -34.91 43.81
CA GLY A 409 -20.62 -33.95 44.70
C GLY A 409 -22.03 -33.52 44.29
N VAL A 410 -22.63 -34.15 43.28
CA VAL A 410 -24.05 -33.99 42.93
C VAL A 410 -24.81 -35.31 43.15
N GLN A 411 -26.15 -35.25 43.17
CA GLN A 411 -27.00 -36.42 43.46
C GLN A 411 -26.78 -37.62 42.50
N THR A 412 -26.23 -37.38 41.31
CA THR A 412 -26.03 -38.38 40.26
C THR A 412 -24.72 -39.17 40.38
N ASP A 413 -23.84 -38.88 41.35
CA ASP A 413 -22.54 -39.53 41.53
C ASP A 413 -22.65 -41.06 41.61
N GLY A 414 -23.48 -41.55 42.54
CA GLY A 414 -23.65 -42.99 42.77
C GLY A 414 -24.26 -43.73 41.57
N ASP A 415 -25.16 -43.08 40.85
CA ASP A 415 -25.80 -43.67 39.67
C ASP A 415 -24.82 -43.71 38.47
N ALA A 416 -24.00 -42.67 38.29
CA ALA A 416 -22.97 -42.64 37.27
C ALA A 416 -21.91 -43.73 37.50
N GLN A 417 -21.46 -43.90 38.75
CA GLN A 417 -20.52 -44.97 39.11
C GLN A 417 -21.10 -46.36 38.80
N ARG A 418 -22.37 -46.58 39.12
CA ARG A 418 -23.06 -47.85 38.84
C ARG A 418 -23.15 -48.10 37.33
N ALA A 419 -23.63 -47.12 36.56
CA ALA A 419 -23.78 -47.23 35.12
C ALA A 419 -22.44 -47.52 34.41
N TRP A 420 -21.36 -46.86 34.84
CA TRP A 420 -20.01 -47.11 34.30
C TRP A 420 -19.47 -48.49 34.65
N ASN A 421 -19.64 -48.94 35.89
CA ASN A 421 -19.22 -50.29 36.29
C ASN A 421 -19.96 -51.35 35.46
N GLU A 422 -21.28 -51.20 35.31
CA GLU A 422 -22.08 -52.12 34.51
C GLU A 422 -21.74 -52.11 33.02
N LEU A 423 -21.41 -50.94 32.44
CA LEU A 423 -20.95 -50.82 31.06
C LEU A 423 -19.62 -51.55 30.83
N ILE A 424 -18.65 -51.35 31.73
CA ILE A 424 -17.31 -51.96 31.60
C ILE A 424 -17.39 -53.48 31.82
N THR A 425 -18.15 -53.94 32.81
CA THR A 425 -18.31 -55.38 33.08
C THR A 425 -19.04 -56.11 31.95
N ASN A 426 -19.97 -55.45 31.26
CA ASN A 426 -20.79 -56.06 30.22
C ASN A 426 -20.49 -55.53 28.81
N ILE A 427 -19.25 -55.10 28.55
CA ILE A 427 -18.83 -54.50 27.28
C ILE A 427 -19.06 -55.40 26.05
N ASN A 428 -19.27 -56.71 26.26
CA ASN A 428 -19.50 -57.70 25.20
C ASN A 428 -20.97 -57.81 24.74
N ASP A 429 -21.91 -57.10 25.37
CA ASP A 429 -23.32 -57.06 24.98
C ASP A 429 -23.64 -55.70 24.31
N PRO A 430 -23.73 -55.63 22.97
CA PRO A 430 -23.99 -54.38 22.26
C PRO A 430 -25.26 -53.65 22.71
N ALA A 431 -26.33 -54.38 23.02
CA ALA A 431 -27.61 -53.79 23.40
C ALA A 431 -27.52 -53.18 24.79
N LEU A 432 -26.89 -53.89 25.74
CA LEU A 432 -26.67 -53.37 27.09
C LEU A 432 -25.68 -52.19 27.10
N VAL A 433 -24.62 -52.24 26.29
CA VAL A 433 -23.69 -51.11 26.15
C VAL A 433 -24.40 -49.88 25.60
N GLN A 434 -25.21 -50.00 24.56
CA GLN A 434 -25.98 -48.88 24.01
C GLN A 434 -26.95 -48.29 25.05
N GLN A 435 -27.63 -49.15 25.82
CA GLN A 435 -28.49 -48.72 26.91
C GLN A 435 -27.71 -47.93 27.98
N ARG A 436 -26.56 -48.46 28.42
CA ARG A 436 -25.74 -47.80 29.46
C ARG A 436 -25.08 -46.52 28.97
N LEU A 437 -24.65 -46.43 27.71
CA LEU A 437 -24.15 -45.18 27.12
C LEU A 437 -25.22 -44.08 27.16
N THR A 438 -26.45 -44.44 26.77
CA THR A 438 -27.59 -43.51 26.78
C THR A 438 -27.90 -43.02 28.20
N GLU A 439 -27.88 -43.93 29.17
CA GLU A 439 -28.10 -43.59 30.58
C GLU A 439 -26.99 -42.70 31.15
N ILE A 440 -25.71 -43.00 30.84
CA ILE A 440 -24.56 -42.17 31.24
C ILE A 440 -24.70 -40.75 30.66
N MET A 441 -25.07 -40.62 29.38
CA MET A 441 -25.32 -39.31 28.77
C MET A 441 -26.43 -38.53 29.49
N ALA A 442 -27.54 -39.20 29.84
CA ALA A 442 -28.63 -38.58 30.58
C ALA A 442 -28.22 -38.16 32.01
N LEU A 443 -27.40 -38.97 32.69
CA LEU A 443 -26.84 -38.63 34.00
C LEU A 443 -25.87 -37.45 33.91
N ASN A 444 -25.04 -37.41 32.88
CA ASN A 444 -24.11 -36.29 32.62
C ASN A 444 -24.87 -34.98 32.35
N GLU A 445 -25.94 -35.03 31.54
CA GLU A 445 -26.80 -33.87 31.27
C GLU A 445 -27.42 -33.32 32.56
N LYS A 446 -27.96 -34.21 33.40
CA LYS A 446 -28.49 -33.84 34.71
C LYS A 446 -27.42 -33.25 35.63
N ALA A 447 -26.21 -33.79 35.62
CA ALA A 447 -25.08 -33.26 36.39
C ALA A 447 -24.64 -31.88 35.92
N MET A 448 -24.61 -31.62 34.61
CA MET A 448 -24.35 -30.29 34.05
C MET A 448 -25.40 -29.28 34.49
N GLN A 449 -26.68 -29.66 34.48
CA GLN A 449 -27.76 -28.80 34.99
C GLN A 449 -27.61 -28.52 36.48
N LEU A 450 -27.29 -29.52 37.30
CA LEU A 450 -27.07 -29.33 38.73
C LEU A 450 -25.88 -28.40 39.00
N LYS A 451 -24.75 -28.57 38.31
CA LYS A 451 -23.60 -27.67 38.43
C LYS A 451 -23.90 -26.26 37.94
N THR A 452 -24.65 -26.13 36.86
CA THR A 452 -25.16 -24.83 36.38
C THR A 452 -25.96 -24.14 37.48
N ASN A 453 -26.90 -24.85 38.11
CA ASN A 453 -27.69 -24.31 39.21
C ASN A 453 -26.81 -23.95 40.43
N MET A 454 -25.79 -24.74 40.74
CA MET A 454 -24.83 -24.43 41.81
C MET A 454 -24.03 -23.15 41.52
N ILE A 455 -23.59 -22.95 40.27
CA ILE A 455 -22.92 -21.72 39.82
C ILE A 455 -23.87 -20.52 40.02
N GLN A 456 -25.11 -20.62 39.51
CA GLN A 456 -26.08 -19.54 39.67
C GLN A 456 -26.41 -19.25 41.14
N GLN A 457 -26.53 -20.28 41.97
CA GLN A 457 -26.77 -20.12 43.40
C GLN A 457 -25.59 -19.43 44.10
N ARG A 458 -24.34 -19.78 43.76
CA ARG A 458 -23.15 -19.11 44.31
C ARG A 458 -23.09 -17.64 43.92
N ARG A 459 -23.39 -17.32 42.67
CA ARG A 459 -23.45 -15.94 42.17
C ARG A 459 -24.58 -15.15 42.81
N HIS A 460 -25.77 -15.74 42.90
CA HIS A 460 -26.91 -15.15 43.59
C HIS A 460 -26.58 -14.84 45.06
N ASN A 461 -26.00 -15.80 45.79
CA ASN A 461 -25.59 -15.62 47.19
C ASN A 461 -24.51 -14.54 47.35
N ALA A 462 -23.62 -14.42 46.37
CA ALA A 462 -22.58 -13.38 46.33
C ALA A 462 -23.08 -12.03 45.81
N ARG A 463 -24.36 -11.92 45.42
CA ARG A 463 -24.97 -10.73 44.79
C ARG A 463 -24.23 -10.28 43.53
N VAL A 464 -23.85 -11.26 42.72
CA VAL A 464 -23.18 -11.12 41.42
C VAL A 464 -24.17 -11.55 40.34
N GLU A 465 -24.14 -10.88 39.19
CA GLU A 465 -25.02 -11.21 38.06
C GLU A 465 -24.87 -12.68 37.62
N PRO A 466 -25.97 -13.33 37.19
CA PRO A 466 -25.97 -14.70 36.69
C PRO A 466 -24.95 -14.91 35.57
N LEU A 467 -24.29 -16.08 35.54
CA LEU A 467 -23.36 -16.42 34.46
C LEU A 467 -24.12 -17.02 33.29
N ASP A 468 -23.99 -16.46 32.10
CA ASP A 468 -24.41 -17.18 30.89
C ASP A 468 -23.35 -18.23 30.51
N ILE A 469 -23.55 -19.47 30.95
CA ILE A 469 -22.60 -20.56 30.74
C ILE A 469 -22.40 -20.84 29.24
N GLY A 470 -23.41 -20.60 28.40
CA GLY A 470 -23.32 -20.80 26.94
C GLY A 470 -22.33 -19.86 26.26
N THR A 471 -22.00 -18.72 26.89
CA THR A 471 -20.98 -17.79 26.39
C THR A 471 -19.56 -18.13 26.83
N VAL A 472 -19.42 -18.91 27.91
CA VAL A 472 -18.13 -19.31 28.50
C VAL A 472 -17.64 -20.66 27.97
N ILE A 473 -18.58 -21.54 27.64
CA ILE A 473 -18.33 -22.87 27.10
C ILE A 473 -19.13 -22.95 25.80
N PRO A 474 -18.48 -22.83 24.62
CA PRO A 474 -19.20 -22.97 23.35
C PRO A 474 -19.79 -24.37 23.29
N GLN A 475 -21.12 -24.45 23.31
CA GLN A 475 -21.81 -25.71 23.05
C GLN A 475 -21.56 -26.09 21.59
N THR A 476 -20.94 -27.24 21.36
CA THR A 476 -20.93 -27.86 20.04
C THR A 476 -22.37 -28.17 19.67
N ASP A 477 -22.83 -27.67 18.52
CA ASP A 477 -24.21 -27.80 18.03
C ASP A 477 -24.70 -29.25 18.19
N GLN A 478 -25.57 -29.47 19.18
CA GLN A 478 -26.30 -30.71 19.30
C GLN A 478 -27.23 -30.82 18.09
N GLN A 479 -26.93 -31.77 17.19
CA GLN A 479 -27.87 -32.18 16.15
C GLN A 479 -29.20 -32.62 16.82
N PRO A 480 -30.36 -32.11 16.37
CA PRO A 480 -31.66 -32.58 16.84
C PRO A 480 -31.93 -33.95 16.22
N GLY A 481 -31.39 -35.01 16.83
CA GLY A 481 -31.23 -36.31 16.18
C GLY A 481 -31.68 -37.53 16.97
N LEU A 482 -32.36 -37.42 18.10
CA LEU A 482 -33.05 -38.55 18.74
C LEU A 482 -34.37 -38.08 19.35
N LYS A 483 -35.49 -38.30 18.64
CA LYS A 483 -36.84 -38.20 19.20
C LYS A 483 -37.05 -39.36 20.18
N MET A 484 -36.67 -39.16 21.44
CA MET A 484 -37.33 -39.85 22.54
C MET A 484 -38.73 -39.24 22.70
N PRO A 485 -39.76 -40.03 23.05
CA PRO A 485 -41.07 -39.48 23.36
C PRO A 485 -40.88 -38.46 24.46
N ARG A 486 -41.24 -37.22 24.14
CA ARG A 486 -41.39 -36.14 25.11
C ARG A 486 -42.25 -36.70 26.23
N ALA A 487 -41.66 -36.95 27.40
CA ALA A 487 -42.43 -36.93 28.62
C ALA A 487 -43.13 -35.57 28.58
N GLU A 488 -44.44 -35.59 28.39
CA GLU A 488 -45.26 -34.39 28.37
C GLU A 488 -45.05 -33.69 29.70
N ALA A 489 -44.11 -32.73 29.68
CA ALA A 489 -44.16 -31.63 30.60
C ALA A 489 -45.56 -31.03 30.41
N ALA A 490 -46.38 -31.19 31.46
CA ALA A 490 -47.66 -30.54 31.57
C ALA A 490 -47.54 -29.11 31.03
N PRO A 491 -48.51 -28.64 30.23
CA PRO A 491 -48.43 -27.34 29.59
C PRO A 491 -48.12 -26.29 30.65
N ARG A 492 -47.05 -25.51 30.42
CA ARG A 492 -46.85 -24.24 31.13
C ARG A 492 -48.10 -23.42 30.86
N GLN A 493 -49.05 -23.49 31.80
CA GLN A 493 -50.12 -22.53 31.88
C GLN A 493 -49.44 -21.18 31.96
N GLN A 494 -49.74 -20.32 30.99
CA GLN A 494 -49.72 -18.88 31.19
C GLN A 494 -50.23 -18.65 32.62
N GLN A 495 -49.50 -17.86 33.42
CA GLN A 495 -50.02 -17.38 34.69
C GLN A 495 -51.31 -16.60 34.39
N SER A 496 -52.41 -17.36 34.38
CA SER A 496 -53.76 -16.86 34.31
C SER A 496 -53.93 -16.11 35.61
N ALA A 497 -54.16 -14.80 35.54
CA ALA A 497 -54.51 -14.03 36.71
C ALA A 497 -55.62 -14.79 37.47
N ALA A 498 -55.41 -14.99 38.78
CA ALA A 498 -56.36 -15.73 39.61
C ALA A 498 -57.77 -15.12 39.41
N PRO A 499 -58.80 -15.95 39.11
CA PRO A 499 -60.14 -15.44 38.81
C PRO A 499 -60.67 -14.65 40.02
N ARG A 500 -61.17 -13.44 39.75
CA ARG A 500 -61.86 -12.62 40.76
C ARG A 500 -63.30 -13.11 40.85
N ILE A 501 -63.71 -13.52 42.05
CA ILE A 501 -65.11 -13.87 42.30
C ILE A 501 -65.86 -12.61 42.74
N ALA A 502 -67.01 -12.36 42.12
CA ALA A 502 -67.89 -11.25 42.52
C ALA A 502 -69.17 -11.76 43.20
N THR A 503 -69.52 -13.03 42.99
CA THR A 503 -70.75 -13.66 43.51
C THR A 503 -70.47 -15.05 44.09
N ASP A 504 -71.39 -15.54 44.93
CA ASP A 504 -71.30 -16.88 45.53
C ASP A 504 -71.40 -18.01 44.47
N ASP A 505 -72.12 -17.75 43.38
CA ASP A 505 -72.22 -18.69 42.24
C ASP A 505 -70.88 -18.84 41.52
N ASP A 506 -70.07 -17.78 41.41
CA ASP A 506 -68.73 -17.85 40.85
C ASP A 506 -67.82 -18.71 41.73
N TYR A 507 -67.91 -18.53 43.06
CA TYR A 507 -67.17 -19.33 44.02
C TYR A 507 -67.54 -20.81 43.94
N ASN A 508 -68.83 -21.14 43.81
CA ASN A 508 -69.31 -22.52 43.75
C ASN A 508 -68.85 -23.27 42.50
N ARG A 509 -68.65 -22.56 41.39
CA ARG A 509 -68.17 -23.13 40.12
C ARG A 509 -66.67 -23.40 40.08
N LEU A 510 -65.89 -22.87 41.03
CA LEU A 510 -64.46 -23.14 41.10
C LEU A 510 -64.18 -24.57 41.60
N PRO A 511 -63.22 -25.30 41.01
CA PRO A 511 -62.74 -26.57 41.57
C PRO A 511 -62.12 -26.38 42.96
N SER A 512 -62.22 -27.38 43.83
CA SER A 512 -61.47 -27.41 45.12
C SER A 512 -59.97 -27.34 44.84
N GLY A 513 -59.23 -26.60 45.67
CA GLY A 513 -57.81 -26.29 45.48
C GLY A 513 -57.52 -25.10 44.55
N THR A 514 -58.54 -24.49 43.92
CA THR A 514 -58.33 -23.33 43.05
C THR A 514 -58.00 -22.08 43.86
N VAL A 515 -56.94 -21.36 43.45
CA VAL A 515 -56.56 -20.07 44.01
C VAL A 515 -57.36 -18.96 43.31
N PHE A 516 -58.15 -18.20 44.06
CA PHE A 516 -59.01 -17.13 43.55
C PHE A 516 -58.82 -15.83 44.35
N ILE A 517 -59.29 -14.71 43.80
CA ILE A 517 -59.30 -13.41 44.50
C ILE A 517 -60.73 -13.14 44.98
N ASP A 518 -60.92 -12.99 46.29
CA ASP A 518 -62.23 -12.69 46.89
C ASP A 518 -62.72 -11.26 46.55
N PRO A 519 -64.00 -10.92 46.82
CA PRO A 519 -64.52 -9.58 46.52
C PRO A 519 -63.77 -8.44 47.22
N ASN A 520 -62.99 -8.74 48.27
CA ASN A 520 -62.15 -7.78 49.00
C ASN A 520 -60.72 -7.71 48.45
N GLY A 521 -60.42 -8.40 47.35
CA GLY A 521 -59.11 -8.39 46.71
C GLY A 521 -58.07 -9.31 47.34
N LYS A 522 -58.44 -10.18 48.28
CA LYS A 522 -57.51 -11.13 48.92
C LYS A 522 -57.49 -12.47 48.19
N GLN A 523 -56.28 -12.98 47.99
CA GLN A 523 -56.06 -14.29 47.39
C GLN A 523 -56.38 -15.39 48.41
N ARG A 524 -57.29 -16.31 48.07
CA ARG A 524 -57.72 -17.43 48.90
C ARG A 524 -57.75 -18.72 48.08
N VAL A 525 -57.71 -19.86 48.76
CA VAL A 525 -57.79 -21.19 48.15
C VAL A 525 -59.13 -21.80 48.51
N LYS A 526 -59.87 -22.30 47.51
CA LYS A 526 -61.12 -22.99 47.76
C LYS A 526 -60.82 -24.33 48.46
N PRO A 527 -61.40 -24.60 49.64
CA PRO A 527 -61.12 -25.80 50.43
C PRO A 527 -61.49 -27.09 49.69
#